data_AF-A0A8X7CMT7-F1
#
_entry.id   AF-A0A8X7CMT7-F1
#
_cell.length_a   1.000
_cell.length_b   1.000
_cell.length_c   1.000
_cell.angle_alpha   90.00
_cell.angle_beta   90.00
_cell.angle_gamma   90.00
#
_symmetry.space_group_name_H-M   'P 1'
#
loop_
_entity.id
_entity.type
_entity.pdbx_description
1 polymer ?
#
loop_
_entity_poly.entity_id
_entity_poly.type
_entity_poly.pdbx_seq_one_letter_code
_entity_poly.pdbx_strand_id
1 'polypeptide(L)'
;MKAEVVLVSCVLCLLCFIGSTVGIKCWVCRSDADPRCVDPFDNTTIPIFDCDTSKLPQYPELKATMCRKIRQKGEKDLVKNGE
;
A
#
# COMPACT_ATOMS: atom_id res chain seq x y z
N MET A 1 -37.56 -23.31 13.24
CA MET A 1 -36.73 -22.81 14.36
C MET A 1 -35.25 -23.15 14.19
N LYS A 2 -34.84 -24.41 13.97
CA LYS A 2 -33.41 -24.77 13.82
C LYS A 2 -32.76 -24.23 12.52
N ALA A 3 -33.48 -24.32 11.40
CA ALA A 3 -32.97 -23.87 10.10
C ALA A 3 -32.75 -22.34 10.04
N GLU A 4 -33.69 -21.57 10.58
CA GLU A 4 -33.59 -20.10 10.70
C GLU A 4 -32.35 -19.66 11.49
N VAL A 5 -32.09 -20.32 12.63
CA VAL A 5 -30.92 -20.01 13.48
C VAL A 5 -29.60 -20.37 12.78
N VAL A 6 -29.57 -21.47 12.03
CA VAL A 6 -28.41 -21.86 11.23
C VAL A 6 -28.17 -20.85 10.10
N LEU A 7 -29.22 -20.40 9.41
CA LEU A 7 -29.12 -19.38 8.36
C LEU A 7 -28.57 -18.05 8.89
N VAL A 8 -29.11 -17.57 10.02
CA VAL A 8 -28.65 -16.32 10.65
C VAL A 8 -27.18 -16.45 11.10
N SER A 9 -26.81 -17.58 11.69
CA SER A 9 -25.41 -17.85 12.10
C SER A 9 -24.45 -17.87 10.90
N CYS A 10 -24.83 -18.48 9.78
CA CYS A 10 -24.01 -18.53 8.58
C CYS A 10 -23.81 -17.13 7.97
N VAL A 11 -24.86 -16.33 7.90
CA VAL A 11 -24.79 -14.95 7.39
C VAL A 11 -23.88 -14.09 8.29
N LEU A 12 -24.01 -14.20 9.61
CA LEU A 12 -23.17 -13.47 10.55
C LEU A 12 -21.69 -13.85 10.41
N CYS A 13 -21.38 -15.15 10.29
CA CYS A 13 -20.02 -15.62 10.05
C CYS A 13 -19.44 -15.07 8.74
N LEU A 14 -20.21 -15.08 7.65
CA LEU A 14 -19.75 -14.57 6.36
C LEU A 14 -19.45 -13.06 6.38
N LEU A 15 -20.23 -12.28 7.12
CA LEU A 15 -20.01 -10.84 7.26
C LEU A 15 -18.70 -10.50 8.01
N CYS A 16 -18.26 -11.35 8.94
CA CYS A 16 -17.01 -11.16 9.69
C CYS A 16 -15.75 -11.25 8.83
N PHE A 17 -15.80 -11.94 7.67
CA PHE A 17 -14.63 -12.15 6.81
C PHE A 17 -14.40 -11.04 5.77
N ILE A 18 -15.30 -10.05 5.68
CA ILE A 18 -15.24 -9.01 4.63
C ILE A 18 -14.17 -7.93 4.93
N GLY A 19 -13.58 -7.92 6.14
CA GLY A 19 -12.77 -6.80 6.63
C GLY A 19 -11.31 -6.71 6.14
N SER A 20 -10.80 -7.64 5.36
CA SER A 20 -9.36 -7.68 5.04
C SER A 20 -9.06 -7.13 3.64
N THR A 21 -9.10 -5.80 3.45
CA THR A 21 -8.54 -5.17 2.25
C THR A 21 -7.06 -4.86 2.47
N VAL A 22 -6.18 -5.54 1.74
CA VAL A 22 -4.74 -5.24 1.74
C VAL A 22 -4.51 -4.13 0.72
N GLY A 23 -4.34 -2.89 1.20
CA GLY A 23 -3.90 -1.75 0.39
C GLY A 23 -2.41 -1.86 0.06
N ILE A 24 -1.99 -1.27 -1.06
CA ILE A 24 -0.60 -1.32 -1.50
C ILE A 24 0.22 -0.31 -0.73
N LYS A 25 1.31 -0.78 -0.14
CA LYS A 25 2.19 0.00 0.69
C LYS A 25 3.56 0.15 0.03
N CYS A 26 4.07 1.38 0.01
CA CYS A 26 5.38 1.69 -0.54
C CYS A 26 6.18 2.60 0.40
N TRP A 27 7.51 2.45 0.40
CA TRP A 27 8.37 3.53 0.91
C TRP A 27 8.41 4.67 -0.09
N VAL A 28 8.27 5.90 0.39
CA VAL A 28 8.35 7.11 -0.42
C VAL A 28 9.51 7.95 0.11
N CYS A 29 10.59 8.05 -0.67
CA CYS A 29 11.72 8.90 -0.33
C CYS A 29 12.39 9.49 -1.56
N ARG A 30 12.97 10.68 -1.38
CA ARG A 30 13.77 11.37 -2.39
C ARG A 30 15.22 11.45 -1.92
N SER A 31 16.17 10.92 -2.69
CA SER A 31 17.59 10.94 -2.31
C SER A 31 18.27 12.30 -2.44
N ASP A 32 17.63 13.28 -3.09
CA ASP A 32 18.16 14.64 -3.20
C ASP A 32 17.95 15.44 -1.90
N ALA A 33 16.84 15.19 -1.21
CA ALA A 33 16.42 15.89 0.01
C ALA A 33 16.73 15.11 1.29
N ASP A 34 16.61 13.78 1.27
CA ASP A 34 16.89 12.94 2.45
C ASP A 34 18.13 12.04 2.22
N PRO A 35 19.24 12.26 2.96
CA PRO A 35 20.44 11.45 2.86
C PRO A 35 20.23 9.98 3.31
N ARG A 36 19.14 9.68 4.03
CA ARG A 36 18.78 8.31 4.45
C ARG A 36 18.21 7.49 3.30
N CYS A 37 17.74 8.14 2.23
CA CYS A 37 17.25 7.50 1.02
C CYS A 37 18.44 7.09 0.12
N VAL A 38 19.34 6.25 0.66
CA VAL A 38 20.57 5.79 0.00
C VAL A 38 20.40 4.38 -0.57
N ASP A 39 21.34 3.97 -1.42
CA ASP A 39 21.49 2.59 -1.90
C ASP A 39 22.80 2.06 -1.30
N PRO A 40 22.81 1.10 -0.35
CA PRO A 40 21.71 0.21 0.05
C PRO A 40 20.58 0.89 0.81
N PHE A 41 19.34 0.50 0.51
CA PHE A 41 18.14 1.06 1.16
C PHE A 41 17.93 0.45 2.56
N ASP A 42 17.78 1.30 3.58
CA ASP A 42 17.49 0.91 4.96
C ASP A 42 16.00 1.06 5.28
N ASN A 43 15.32 -0.06 5.53
CA ASN A 43 13.86 -0.12 5.75
C ASN A 43 13.42 0.37 7.13
N THR A 44 14.34 0.61 8.07
CA THR A 44 14.02 1.06 9.43
C THR A 44 13.89 2.57 9.56
N THR A 45 14.45 3.30 8.59
CA THR A 45 14.66 4.75 8.70
C THR A 45 13.54 5.58 8.08
N ILE A 46 12.76 4.99 7.15
CA ILE A 46 11.78 5.68 6.31
C ILE A 46 10.40 5.07 6.53
N PRO A 47 9.36 5.89 6.76
CA PRO A 47 8.01 5.39 6.97
C PRO A 47 7.41 4.79 5.69
N ILE A 48 6.55 3.80 5.87
CA ILE A 48 5.76 3.18 4.81
C ILE A 48 4.50 4.03 4.57
N PHE A 49 4.18 4.28 3.31
CA PHE A 49 3.02 5.06 2.88
C PHE A 49 1.99 4.17 2.16
N ASP A 50 0.70 4.44 2.38
CA ASP A 50 -0.41 3.73 1.73
C ASP A 50 -0.76 4.39 0.39
N CYS A 51 -0.52 3.68 -0.71
CA CYS A 51 -0.70 4.18 -2.06
C CYS A 51 -2.16 4.36 -2.47
N ASP A 52 -3.12 3.73 -1.78
CA ASP A 52 -4.54 3.96 -2.06
C ASP A 52 -4.97 5.40 -1.74
N THR A 53 -4.22 6.09 -0.87
CA THR A 53 -4.44 7.51 -0.53
C THR A 53 -3.86 8.46 -1.59
N SER A 54 -2.87 8.03 -2.36
CA SER A 54 -2.22 8.83 -3.40
C SER A 54 -2.85 8.55 -4.77
N LYS A 55 -3.53 9.54 -5.35
CA LYS A 55 -4.07 9.47 -6.71
C LYS A 55 -3.19 10.26 -7.68
N LEU A 56 -2.95 9.72 -8.87
CA LEU A 56 -2.29 10.48 -9.92
C LEU A 56 -3.28 11.51 -10.50
N PRO A 57 -2.95 12.82 -10.53
CA PRO A 57 -3.82 13.85 -11.10
C PRO A 57 -4.20 13.56 -12.57
N GLN A 58 -3.29 12.94 -13.31
CA GLN A 58 -3.48 12.58 -14.71
C GLN A 58 -4.36 11.33 -14.90
N TYR A 59 -4.45 10.45 -13.89
CA TYR A 59 -5.19 9.18 -13.96
C TYR A 59 -5.94 8.92 -12.64
N PRO A 60 -6.99 9.70 -12.34
CA PRO A 60 -7.66 9.67 -11.03
C PRO A 60 -8.44 8.36 -10.77
N GLU A 61 -8.76 7.61 -11.82
CA GLU A 61 -9.48 6.33 -11.72
C GLU A 61 -8.55 5.11 -11.59
N LEU A 62 -7.24 5.29 -11.77
CA LEU A 62 -6.29 4.19 -11.76
C LEU A 62 -5.83 3.90 -10.33
N LYS A 63 -6.00 2.65 -9.89
CA LYS A 63 -5.46 2.18 -8.60
C LYS A 63 -4.01 1.73 -8.75
N ALA A 64 -3.20 2.02 -7.74
CA ALA A 64 -1.84 1.50 -7.67
C ALA A 64 -1.88 -0.03 -7.57
N THR A 65 -1.00 -0.71 -8.33
CA THR A 65 -0.85 -2.19 -8.30
C THR A 65 0.58 -2.63 -7.99
N MET A 66 1.55 -1.71 -8.04
CA MET A 66 2.97 -1.97 -7.76
C MET A 66 3.70 -0.67 -7.40
N CYS A 67 4.74 -0.78 -6.59
CA CYS A 67 5.68 0.32 -6.34
C CYS A 67 6.75 0.39 -7.43
N ARG A 68 7.13 1.59 -7.87
CA ARG A 68 8.16 1.79 -8.92
C ARG A 68 9.38 2.55 -8.41
N LYS A 69 10.54 1.91 -8.41
CA LYS A 69 11.82 2.58 -8.17
C LYS A 69 12.15 3.50 -9.36
N ILE A 70 12.28 4.80 -9.13
CA ILE A 70 12.65 5.77 -10.17
C ILE A 70 14.13 6.14 -10.01
N ARG A 71 14.90 6.02 -11.09
CA ARG A 71 16.29 6.45 -11.15
C ARG A 71 16.37 7.52 -12.23
N GLN A 72 16.33 8.80 -11.86
CA GLN A 72 16.65 9.88 -12.79
C GLN A 72 18.08 10.35 -12.55
N LYS A 73 18.72 10.87 -13.61
CA LYS A 73 20.06 11.44 -13.56
C LYS A 73 19.97 12.85 -12.96
N GLY A 74 20.03 12.93 -11.63
CA GLY A 74 19.92 14.18 -10.87
C GLY A 74 18.93 14.11 -9.70
N GLU A 75 17.94 13.22 -9.80
CA GLU A 75 16.87 13.00 -8.82
C GLU A 75 16.69 11.47 -8.67
N LYS A 76 16.90 10.92 -7.47
CA LYS A 76 16.70 9.48 -7.24
C LYS A 76 15.52 9.29 -6.30
N ASP A 77 14.33 9.17 -6.87
CA ASP A 77 13.13 8.81 -6.11
C ASP A 77 13.05 7.30 -5.94
N LEU A 78 13.32 6.81 -4.73
CA LEU A 78 13.26 5.39 -4.42
C LEU A 78 11.87 5.02 -3.90
N VAL A 79 11.03 4.45 -4.78
CA VAL A 79 9.79 3.77 -4.36
C VAL A 79 9.99 2.26 -4.41
N LYS A 80 9.77 1.57 -3.29
CA LYS A 80 9.88 0.10 -3.17
C LYS A 80 8.65 -0.48 -2.44
N ASN A 81 8.29 -1.73 -2.75
CA ASN A 81 7.19 -2.47 -2.10
C ASN A 81 7.50 -2.69 -0.62
N GLY A 82 6.64 -2.20 0.27
CA GLY A 82 6.70 -2.51 1.70
C GLY A 82 6.30 -3.95 1.95
N GLU A 83 7.21 -4.75 2.51
CA GLU A 83 6.91 -6.06 3.10
C GLU A 83 6.42 -5.91 4.55
#